data_AF-A0A2S8X0Y0-F1
#
_entry.id   AF-A0A2S8X0Y0-F1
#
_cell.length_a   1.000
_cell.length_b   1.000
_cell.length_c   1.000
_cell.angle_alpha   90.00
_cell.angle_beta   90.00
_cell.angle_gamma   90.00
#
_symmetry.space_group_name_H-M   'P 1'
#
loop_
_entity.id
_entity.type
_entity.pdbx_description
1 polymer ?
#
loop_
_entity_poly.entity_id
_entity_poly.type
_entity_poly.pdbx_seq_one_letter_code
_entity_poly.pdbx_strand_id
1 'polypeptide(L)'
;MIFVALMISVSSGSGLSQYPNVKNAMNQIHITSLYPKNKNGQTYGSAAYATSPETEPDLILATGVDGTEGYLLKKDMDGEQPKTPEEAIAIQNSRSPDGWDIPLYDKDGETVIGVFHVGGTSIK
;
A
#
# COMPACT_ATOMS: atom_id res chain seq x y z
N MET A 1 15.82 32.07 0.22
CA MET A 1 15.69 31.78 1.67
C MET A 1 16.45 30.49 1.92
N ILE A 2 17.63 30.59 2.53
CA ILE A 2 18.53 29.48 2.80
C ILE A 2 18.12 28.88 4.14
N PHE A 3 17.71 27.62 4.17
CA PHE A 3 17.49 26.89 5.42
C PHE A 3 18.76 26.11 5.77
N VAL A 4 19.48 26.61 6.76
CA VAL A 4 20.54 25.89 7.48
C VAL A 4 19.88 25.06 8.58
N ALA A 5 20.20 23.77 8.68
CA ALA A 5 19.95 22.98 9.88
C ALA A 5 21.16 22.07 10.17
N LEU A 6 21.93 22.54 11.14
CA LEU A 6 22.93 21.91 12.02
C LEU A 6 23.54 20.54 11.65
N MET A 7 24.86 20.57 11.42
CA MET A 7 25.80 19.47 11.68
C MET A 7 25.97 19.28 13.19
N ILE A 8 25.84 18.04 13.67
CA ILE A 8 26.37 17.62 14.98
C ILE A 8 27.50 16.63 14.69
N SER A 9 28.72 17.01 15.05
CA SER A 9 29.95 16.26 14.85
C SER A 9 30.55 15.89 16.20
N VAL A 10 30.58 14.58 16.54
CA VAL A 10 31.42 13.90 17.55
C VAL A 10 31.33 12.40 17.22
N SER A 11 32.32 11.50 17.23
CA SER A 11 33.78 11.47 17.32
C SER A 11 34.22 10.08 16.85
N SER A 12 35.45 9.96 16.39
CA SER A 12 36.18 8.73 16.04
C SER A 12 35.84 7.51 16.91
N GLY A 13 35.21 6.50 16.30
CA GLY A 13 34.93 5.20 16.91
C GLY A 13 34.79 4.15 15.81
N SER A 14 35.86 3.39 15.62
CA SER A 14 36.01 2.24 14.72
C SER A 14 34.82 1.27 14.78
N GLY A 15 34.20 0.96 13.64
CA GLY A 15 33.26 -0.15 13.55
C GLY A 15 32.15 -0.05 12.49
N LEU A 16 32.39 0.53 11.31
CA LEU A 16 31.47 0.35 10.18
C LEU A 16 31.76 -0.99 9.48
N SER A 17 31.49 -2.07 10.20
CA SER A 17 31.39 -3.41 9.63
C SER A 17 30.28 -4.14 10.36
N GLN A 18 29.25 -4.53 9.61
CA GLN A 18 28.26 -5.58 9.94
C GLN A 18 26.94 -5.18 10.63
N TYR A 19 26.12 -4.28 10.07
CA TYR A 19 24.66 -4.35 10.31
C TYR A 19 23.86 -3.87 9.08
N PRO A 20 23.47 -4.76 8.14
CA PRO A 20 22.50 -4.41 7.09
C PRO A 20 21.12 -4.00 7.63
N ASN A 21 20.84 -4.20 8.93
CA ASN A 21 19.55 -3.97 9.56
C ASN A 21 19.26 -2.53 10.02
N VAL A 22 20.24 -1.62 10.08
CA VAL A 22 19.96 -0.25 10.58
C VAL A 22 19.15 0.57 9.57
N LYS A 23 19.38 0.37 8.27
CA LYS A 23 18.58 1.00 7.20
C LYS A 23 17.14 0.50 7.20
N ASN A 24 16.95 -0.81 7.37
CA ASN A 24 15.61 -1.41 7.48
C ASN A 24 14.88 -0.96 8.74
N ALA A 25 15.57 -0.89 9.89
CA ALA A 25 14.99 -0.40 11.13
C ALA A 25 14.55 1.07 11.00
N MET A 26 15.39 1.95 10.46
CA MET A 26 15.03 3.36 10.29
C MET A 26 13.90 3.56 9.27
N ASN A 27 13.84 2.77 8.20
CA ASN A 27 12.72 2.78 7.26
C ASN A 27 11.43 2.28 7.94
N GLN A 28 11.49 1.19 8.72
CA GLN A 28 10.35 0.66 9.45
C GLN A 28 9.81 1.63 10.52
N ILE A 29 10.69 2.34 11.24
CA ILE A 29 10.30 3.33 12.26
C ILE A 29 9.64 4.56 11.59
N HIS A 30 10.07 4.95 10.39
CA HIS A 30 9.45 6.06 9.65
C HIS A 30 8.05 5.72 9.13
N ILE A 31 7.84 4.49 8.64
CA ILE A 31 6.53 4.03 8.13
C ILE A 31 5.54 3.74 9.27
N THR A 32 5.99 3.16 10.40
CA THR A 32 5.11 2.95 11.57
C THR A 32 4.65 4.25 12.22
N SER A 33 5.36 5.36 12.02
CA SER A 33 4.91 6.68 12.48
C SER A 33 3.84 7.29 11.57
N LEU A 34 3.73 6.86 10.31
CA LEU A 34 2.87 7.50 9.32
C LEU A 34 1.48 6.89 9.26
N TYR A 35 1.37 5.57 9.43
CA TYR A 35 0.12 4.84 9.34
C TYR A 35 -0.30 4.32 10.71
N PRO A 36 -1.45 4.77 11.24
CA PRO A 36 -2.03 4.16 12.43
C PRO A 36 -2.40 2.70 12.18
N LYS A 37 -2.53 1.93 13.27
CA LYS A 37 -2.95 0.53 13.22
C LYS A 37 -4.34 0.34 13.81
N ASN A 38 -5.12 -0.54 13.20
CA ASN A 38 -6.43 -0.95 13.73
C ASN A 38 -6.32 -2.06 14.79
N LYS A 39 -7.46 -2.56 15.28
CA LYS A 39 -7.53 -3.64 16.29
C LYS A 39 -6.86 -4.95 15.86
N ASN A 40 -6.74 -5.17 14.55
CA ASN A 40 -6.13 -6.36 13.94
C ASN A 40 -4.64 -6.15 13.60
N GLY A 41 -4.09 -4.98 13.95
CA GLY A 41 -2.69 -4.63 13.66
C GLY A 41 -2.43 -4.19 12.23
N GLN A 42 -3.46 -4.05 11.40
CA GLN A 42 -3.37 -3.58 10.01
C GLN A 42 -3.13 -2.07 9.99
N THR A 43 -2.19 -1.64 9.17
CA THR A 43 -1.91 -0.23 8.88
C THR A 43 -2.95 0.34 7.91
N TYR A 44 -3.39 1.58 8.11
CA TYR A 44 -4.35 2.22 7.20
C TYR A 44 -3.94 3.67 6.85
N GLY A 45 -4.20 4.08 5.61
CA GLY A 45 -3.90 5.43 5.14
C GLY A 45 -3.76 5.57 3.62
N SER A 46 -3.30 6.73 3.16
CA SER A 46 -3.04 6.97 1.74
C SER A 46 -1.71 6.37 1.32
N ALA A 47 -1.71 5.57 0.25
CA ALA A 47 -0.49 5.05 -0.37
C ALA A 47 0.41 6.17 -0.96
N ALA A 48 -0.10 7.40 -1.12
CA ALA A 48 0.68 8.53 -1.64
C ALA A 48 1.89 8.91 -0.76
N TYR A 49 1.92 8.46 0.50
CA TYR A 49 3.05 8.68 1.41
C TYR A 49 4.01 7.50 1.49
N ALA A 50 3.73 6.39 0.80
CA ALA A 50 4.63 5.25 0.73
C ALA A 50 5.84 5.57 -0.16
N THR A 51 7.02 5.09 0.21
CA THR A 51 8.26 5.28 -0.58
C THR A 51 8.52 4.14 -1.56
N SER A 52 7.85 3.01 -1.36
CA SER A 52 7.83 1.85 -2.25
C SER A 52 6.56 1.01 -2.03
N PRO A 53 6.19 0.11 -2.95
CA PRO A 53 5.01 -0.75 -2.81
C PRO A 53 4.99 -1.59 -1.52
N GLU A 54 6.14 -1.97 -0.99
CA GLU A 54 6.27 -2.76 0.24
C GLU A 54 6.00 -1.93 1.51
N THR A 55 5.97 -0.60 1.38
CA THR A 55 5.75 0.34 2.49
C THR A 55 4.36 0.97 2.50
N GLU A 56 3.50 0.56 1.56
CA GLU A 56 2.09 0.94 1.55
C GLU A 56 1.34 0.35 2.74
N PRO A 57 0.26 1.01 3.21
CA PRO A 57 -0.56 0.46 4.27
C PRO A 57 -1.32 -0.79 3.80
N ASP A 58 -1.70 -1.64 4.75
CA ASP A 58 -2.53 -2.83 4.49
C ASP A 58 -3.93 -2.44 3.98
N LEU A 59 -4.44 -1.30 4.46
CA LEU A 59 -5.72 -0.68 4.11
C LEU A 59 -5.46 0.66 3.40
N ILE A 60 -5.66 0.70 2.09
CA ILE A 60 -5.31 1.83 1.23
C ILE A 60 -6.53 2.72 1.03
N LEU A 61 -6.42 4.00 1.40
CA LEU A 61 -7.49 4.99 1.25
C LEU A 61 -7.93 5.10 -0.22
N ALA A 62 -9.24 5.01 -0.44
CA ALA A 62 -9.88 5.15 -1.75
C ALA A 62 -11.26 5.79 -1.62
N THR A 63 -11.81 6.21 -2.76
CA THR A 63 -13.17 6.75 -2.87
C THR A 63 -14.01 5.80 -3.71
N GLY A 64 -15.12 5.33 -3.15
CA GLY A 64 -16.07 4.44 -3.79
C GLY A 64 -16.87 5.10 -4.92
N VAL A 65 -17.65 4.30 -5.63
CA VAL A 65 -18.46 4.74 -6.79
C VAL A 65 -19.50 5.81 -6.46
N ASP A 66 -19.92 5.86 -5.20
CA ASP A 66 -20.90 6.81 -4.66
C ASP A 66 -20.26 8.02 -3.96
N GLY A 67 -18.93 8.13 -4.00
CA GLY A 67 -18.17 9.18 -3.30
C GLY A 67 -17.84 8.85 -1.84
N THR A 68 -18.24 7.67 -1.33
CA THR A 68 -17.90 7.24 0.03
C THR A 68 -16.38 7.05 0.16
N GLU A 69 -15.76 7.68 1.14
CA GLU A 69 -14.35 7.42 1.47
C GLU A 69 -14.22 6.19 2.37
N GLY A 70 -13.25 5.34 2.06
CA GLY A 70 -12.95 4.14 2.83
C GLY A 70 -11.62 3.54 2.40
N TYR A 71 -11.42 2.26 2.66
CA TYR A 71 -10.14 1.59 2.46
C TYR A 71 -10.27 0.32 1.64
N LEU A 72 -9.39 0.17 0.65
CA LEU A 72 -9.19 -1.08 -0.07
C LEU A 72 -8.22 -1.95 0.71
N LEU A 73 -8.59 -3.20 0.94
CA LEU A 73 -7.68 -4.16 1.54
C LEU A 73 -6.70 -4.64 0.46
N LYS A 74 -5.40 -4.46 0.68
CA LYS A 74 -4.36 -4.73 -0.33
C LYS A 74 -4.46 -6.12 -0.96
N LYS A 75 -4.77 -7.13 -0.14
CA LYS A 75 -4.93 -8.53 -0.58
C LYS A 75 -6.10 -8.73 -1.56
N ASP A 76 -7.11 -7.86 -1.52
CA ASP A 76 -8.30 -7.92 -2.38
C ASP A 76 -8.04 -7.19 -3.71
N MET A 77 -6.97 -6.39 -3.79
CA MET A 77 -6.52 -5.71 -5.01
C MET A 77 -5.65 -6.62 -5.88
N ASP A 78 -4.87 -7.49 -5.25
CA ASP A 78 -4.07 -8.50 -5.92
C ASP A 78 -4.99 -9.62 -6.42
N GLY A 79 -5.50 -9.47 -7.65
CA GLY A 79 -6.22 -10.53 -8.34
C GLY A 79 -5.37 -11.78 -8.53
N GLU A 80 -5.98 -12.86 -9.06
CA GLU A 80 -5.27 -14.11 -9.33
C GLU A 80 -3.96 -13.87 -10.12
N GLN A 81 -2.83 -14.26 -9.51
CA GLN A 81 -1.52 -14.13 -10.12
C GLN A 81 -1.25 -15.37 -10.98
N PRO A 82 -1.06 -15.23 -12.30
CA PRO A 82 -0.77 -16.37 -13.16
C PRO A 82 0.58 -16.99 -12.82
N LYS A 83 0.64 -18.32 -12.81
CA LYS A 83 1.88 -19.09 -12.60
C LYS A 83 2.53 -19.49 -13.92
N THR A 84 1.78 -19.47 -15.02
CA THR A 84 2.29 -19.73 -16.37
C THR A 84 1.79 -18.69 -17.38
N PRO A 85 2.46 -18.53 -18.53
CA PRO A 85 1.99 -17.66 -19.61
C PRO A 85 0.58 -18.03 -20.11
N GLU A 86 0.25 -19.32 -20.16
CA GLU A 86 -1.07 -19.80 -20.58
C GLU A 86 -2.16 -19.39 -19.58
N GLU A 87 -1.87 -19.49 -18.28
CA GLU A 87 -2.76 -19.01 -17.23
C GLU A 87 -2.95 -17.50 -17.28
N ALA A 88 -1.90 -16.74 -17.61
CA ALA A 88 -1.99 -15.29 -17.79
C ALA A 88 -2.97 -14.91 -18.91
N ILE A 89 -2.93 -15.63 -20.05
CA ILE A 89 -3.86 -15.43 -21.15
C ILE A 89 -5.30 -15.81 -20.74
N ALA A 90 -5.46 -16.93 -20.01
CA ALA A 90 -6.75 -17.36 -19.53
C ALA A 90 -7.40 -16.35 -18.57
N ILE A 91 -6.63 -15.82 -17.61
CA ILE A 91 -7.07 -14.77 -16.68
C ILE A 91 -7.41 -13.48 -17.44
N GLN A 92 -6.60 -13.10 -18.43
CA GLN A 92 -6.87 -11.91 -19.23
C GLN A 92 -8.18 -12.05 -20.03
N ASN A 93 -8.44 -13.23 -20.59
CA ASN A 93 -9.64 -13.50 -21.38
C ASN A 93 -10.90 -13.70 -20.54
N SER A 94 -10.77 -14.10 -19.27
CA SER A 94 -11.90 -14.28 -18.36
C SER A 94 -12.36 -12.99 -17.68
N ARG A 95 -11.51 -11.95 -17.65
CA ARG A 95 -11.86 -10.64 -17.09
C ARG A 95 -13.00 -10.00 -17.88
N SER A 96 -13.99 -9.50 -17.15
CA SER A 96 -15.10 -8.75 -17.73
C SER A 96 -14.58 -7.48 -18.43
N PRO A 97 -15.09 -7.12 -19.62
CA PRO A 97 -14.76 -5.86 -20.28
C PRO A 97 -15.24 -4.63 -19.48
N ASP A 98 -16.24 -4.83 -18.62
CA ASP A 98 -16.78 -3.81 -17.72
C ASP A 98 -15.92 -3.65 -16.45
N GLY A 99 -14.93 -4.52 -16.23
CA GLY A 99 -14.09 -4.47 -15.02
C GLY A 99 -14.65 -5.28 -13.86
N TRP A 100 -14.24 -4.94 -12.63
CA TRP A 100 -14.65 -5.65 -11.42
C TRP A 100 -14.74 -4.71 -10.22
N ASP A 101 -15.53 -5.13 -9.21
CA ASP A 101 -15.70 -4.37 -7.98
C ASP A 101 -14.81 -4.93 -6.87
N ILE A 102 -14.23 -4.02 -6.08
CA ILE A 102 -13.47 -4.32 -4.87
C ILE A 102 -14.24 -3.75 -3.67
N PRO A 103 -14.45 -4.52 -2.58
CA PRO A 103 -15.09 -4.00 -1.39
C PRO A 103 -14.32 -2.82 -0.80
N LEU A 104 -15.05 -1.78 -0.39
CA LEU A 104 -14.51 -0.66 0.37
C LEU A 104 -14.82 -0.88 1.85
N TYR A 105 -13.78 -0.95 2.68
CA TYR A 105 -13.89 -1.19 4.11
C TYR A 105 -13.78 0.09 4.94
N ASP A 106 -14.33 0.11 6.16
CA ASP A 106 -13.98 1.09 7.19
C ASP A 106 -12.54 0.82 7.71
N LYS A 107 -12.00 1.73 8.53
CA LYS A 107 -10.66 1.64 9.13
C LYS A 107 -10.44 0.39 9.98
N ASP A 108 -11.51 -0.31 10.38
CA ASP A 108 -11.42 -1.57 11.11
C ASP A 108 -10.98 -2.75 10.23
N GLY A 109 -10.99 -2.59 8.90
CA GLY A 109 -10.60 -3.61 7.93
C GLY A 109 -11.57 -4.78 7.83
N GLU A 110 -12.77 -4.67 8.40
CA GLU A 110 -13.78 -5.73 8.46
C GLU A 110 -15.15 -5.26 7.96
N THR A 111 -15.54 -4.04 8.32
CA THR A 111 -16.86 -3.50 7.98
C THR A 111 -16.85 -2.99 6.54
N VAL A 112 -17.64 -3.63 5.66
CA VAL A 112 -17.83 -3.16 4.28
C VAL A 112 -18.80 -1.97 4.27
N ILE A 113 -18.35 -0.84 3.72
CA ILE A 113 -19.09 0.43 3.67
C ILE A 113 -19.39 0.92 2.24
N GLY A 114 -18.86 0.23 1.23
CA GLY A 114 -19.11 0.58 -0.17
C GLY A 114 -18.37 -0.32 -1.14
N VAL A 115 -18.28 0.14 -2.39
CA VAL A 115 -17.55 -0.56 -3.45
C VAL A 115 -16.70 0.42 -4.25
N PHE A 116 -15.53 -0.03 -4.65
CA PHE A 116 -14.64 0.63 -5.59
C PHE A 116 -14.66 -0.14 -6.90
N HIS A 117 -14.92 0.55 -8.02
CA HIS A 117 -15.01 -0.07 -9.32
C HIS A 117 -13.68 0.07 -10.08
N VAL A 118 -13.04 -1.07 -10.39
CA VAL A 118 -11.88 -1.12 -11.28
C VAL A 118 -12.38 -1.27 -12.70
N GLY A 119 -12.25 -0.21 -13.50
CA GLY A 119 -12.68 -0.23 -14.89
C GLY A 119 -11.93 -1.25 -15.75
N GLY A 120 -12.66 -1.93 -16.64
CA GLY A 120 -12.09 -2.82 -17.65
C GLY A 120 -11.59 -2.09 -18.90
N THR A 121 -10.91 -2.82 -19.77
CA THR A 121 -10.39 -2.30 -21.05
C THR A 121 -11.51 -2.25 -22.10
N SER A 122 -12.52 -1.41 -21.86
CA SER A 122 -13.52 -1.12 -22.90
C SER A 122 -12.86 -0.25 -23.99
N ILE A 123 -12.28 -0.89 -25.01
CA ILE A 123 -11.95 -0.23 -26.27
C ILE A 123 -13.27 0.12 -26.97
N LYS A 124 -13.71 1.37 -26.83
CA LYS A 124 -14.78 1.95 -27.66
C LYS A 124 -14.27 2.30 -29.05
#